data_AF-A0A7V1FY36-F1
#
_entry.id   AF-A0A7V1FY36-F1
#
_cell.length_a   1.000
_cell.length_b   1.000
_cell.length_c   1.000
_cell.angle_alpha   90.00
_cell.angle_beta   90.00
_cell.angle_gamma   90.00
#
_symmetry.space_group_name_H-M   'P 1'
#
loop_
_entity.id
_entity.type
_entity.pdbx_description
1 polymer ?
#
loop_
_entity_poly.entity_id
_entity_poly.type
_entity_poly.pdbx_seq_one_letter_code
_entity_poly.pdbx_strand_id
1 'polypeptide(L)'
;MNENNERRREQRLRYHWPIWFAEDFNEALSQGQMVDVSSGGAAFTCHADENCPYPGQQVTARFSVPCFGPEGSFDMASFTRSGSICRVDNVNRFLRRVAVQFAKALPFKPGEQADSESDAQQKLKAVTI
;
A
#
# COMPACT_ATOMS: atom_id res chain seq x y z
N MET A 1 -20.44 -20.81 11.76
CA MET A 1 -20.58 -20.14 10.45
C MET A 1 -20.38 -18.65 10.69
N ASN A 2 -19.20 -18.10 10.38
CA ASN A 2 -18.99 -16.66 10.34
C ASN A 2 -18.93 -16.29 8.86
N GLU A 3 -20.01 -15.73 8.34
CA GLU A 3 -20.03 -15.14 7.01
C GLU A 3 -19.04 -13.97 7.01
N ASN A 4 -17.91 -14.16 6.33
CA ASN A 4 -16.90 -13.11 6.14
C ASN A 4 -17.55 -11.97 5.36
N ASN A 5 -18.00 -10.94 6.07
CA ASN A 5 -18.47 -9.67 5.50
C ASN A 5 -17.27 -8.85 5.00
N GLU A 6 -16.39 -9.48 4.23
CA GLU A 6 -15.23 -8.86 3.60
C GLU A 6 -15.77 -8.00 2.45
N ARG A 7 -15.94 -6.71 2.74
CA ARG A 7 -16.40 -5.73 1.73
C ARG A 7 -15.30 -5.35 0.73
N ARG A 8 -14.07 -5.79 0.95
CA ARG A 8 -12.92 -5.44 0.11
C ARG A 8 -12.94 -6.29 -1.15
N ARG A 9 -12.76 -5.63 -2.30
CA ARG A 9 -12.75 -6.25 -3.63
C ARG A 9 -11.39 -6.87 -4.03
N GLU A 10 -10.35 -6.62 -3.23
CA GLU A 10 -8.99 -7.11 -3.46
C GLU A 10 -8.26 -7.31 -2.13
N GLN A 11 -7.27 -8.20 -2.13
CA GLN A 11 -6.35 -8.34 -1.00
C GLN A 11 -5.39 -7.16 -0.92
N ARG A 12 -4.94 -6.85 0.30
CA ARG A 12 -3.96 -5.78 0.55
C ARG A 12 -2.61 -6.36 0.92
N LEU A 13 -1.56 -5.93 0.23
CA LEU A 13 -0.18 -6.29 0.54
C LEU A 13 0.29 -5.48 1.75
N ARG A 14 0.76 -6.16 2.80
CA ARG A 14 1.29 -5.54 4.03
C ARG A 14 2.81 -5.52 4.01
N TYR A 15 3.40 -4.35 4.20
CA TYR A 15 4.85 -4.15 4.27
C TYR A 15 5.15 -2.77 4.87
N HIS A 16 6.40 -2.56 5.32
CA HIS A 16 6.76 -1.46 6.22
C HIS A 16 7.80 -0.49 5.63
N TRP A 17 7.61 -0.08 4.38
CA TRP A 17 8.50 0.88 3.73
C TRP A 17 8.04 2.33 3.80
N PRO A 18 8.95 3.30 3.61
CA PRO A 18 8.60 4.70 3.58
C PRO A 18 7.57 5.05 2.50
N ILE A 19 6.74 6.02 2.84
CA ILE A 19 5.89 6.76 1.91
C ILE A 19 6.12 8.24 2.15
N TRP A 20 6.24 9.01 1.08
CA TRP A 20 6.34 10.47 1.14
C TRP A 20 5.04 11.07 0.62
N PHE A 21 4.52 12.08 1.30
CA PHE A 21 3.25 12.70 0.92
C PHE A 21 3.24 14.20 1.20
N ALA A 22 2.46 14.93 0.41
CA ALA A 22 2.18 16.35 0.59
C ALA A 22 0.87 16.70 -0.14
N GLU A 23 0.27 17.85 0.19
CA GLU A 23 -0.84 18.42 -0.58
C GLU A 23 -0.34 18.92 -1.94
N ASP A 24 0.80 19.63 -1.96
CA ASP A 24 1.55 20.03 -3.14
C ASP A 24 3.02 19.57 -3.05
N PHE A 25 3.56 18.99 -4.13
CA PHE A 25 4.96 18.54 -4.23
C PHE A 25 5.97 19.69 -4.33
N ASN A 26 5.50 20.93 -4.40
CA ASN A 26 6.33 22.13 -4.29
C ASN A 26 6.77 22.43 -2.85
N GLU A 27 6.13 21.79 -1.85
CA GLU A 27 6.42 21.96 -0.43
C GLU A 27 7.26 20.81 0.15
N ALA A 28 7.62 20.93 1.43
CA ALA A 28 8.35 19.89 2.14
C ALA A 28 7.53 18.58 2.20
N LEU A 29 8.13 17.49 1.74
CA LEU A 29 7.48 16.18 1.81
C LEU A 29 7.46 15.66 3.24
N SER A 30 6.27 15.32 3.71
CA SER A 30 6.11 14.56 4.95
C SER A 30 6.41 13.09 4.72
N GLN A 31 7.06 12.46 5.68
CA GLN A 31 7.38 11.04 5.64
C GLN A 31 6.43 10.26 6.55
N GLY A 32 5.92 9.16 6.02
CA GLY A 32 5.20 8.13 6.75
C GLY A 32 5.78 6.74 6.52
N GLN A 33 5.12 5.74 7.08
CA GLN A 33 5.45 4.34 6.89
C GLN A 33 4.24 3.57 6.40
N MET A 34 4.40 2.83 5.31
CA MET A 34 3.37 1.97 4.75
C MET A 34 2.91 0.94 5.80
N VAL A 35 1.60 0.70 5.81
CA VAL A 35 0.95 -0.36 6.58
C VAL A 35 0.44 -1.42 5.61
N ASP A 36 -0.30 -0.98 4.60
CA ASP A 36 -0.82 -1.84 3.54
C ASP A 36 -1.13 -1.07 2.26
N VAL A 37 -1.13 -1.77 1.12
CA VAL A 37 -1.46 -1.20 -0.19
C VAL A 37 -2.35 -2.15 -0.99
N SER A 38 -3.19 -1.56 -1.80
CA SER A 38 -4.09 -2.21 -2.75
C SER A 38 -4.01 -1.45 -4.08
N SER A 39 -4.57 -1.96 -5.17
CA SER A 39 -4.57 -1.22 -6.44
C SER A 39 -5.32 0.12 -6.32
N GLY A 40 -6.38 0.16 -5.50
CA GLY A 40 -7.20 1.35 -5.28
C GLY A 40 -6.69 2.31 -4.20
N GLY A 41 -5.85 1.90 -3.26
CA GLY A 41 -5.45 2.79 -2.17
C GLY A 41 -4.37 2.22 -1.27
N ALA A 42 -3.98 3.01 -0.27
CA ALA A 42 -2.98 2.63 0.72
C ALA A 42 -3.40 3.05 2.13
N ALA A 43 -2.82 2.39 3.13
CA ALA A 43 -2.79 2.86 4.49
C ALA A 43 -1.34 3.05 4.94
N PHE A 44 -1.07 4.13 5.65
CA PHE A 44 0.24 4.43 6.20
C PHE A 44 0.13 5.09 7.57
N THR A 45 1.21 5.08 8.34
CA THR A 45 1.32 5.86 9.57
C THR A 45 2.13 7.12 9.34
N CYS A 46 1.74 8.20 9.99
CA CYS A 46 2.51 9.45 10.04
C CYS A 46 2.48 10.03 11.46
N HIS A 47 3.31 11.03 11.70
CA HIS A 47 3.29 11.79 12.94
C HIS A 47 1.99 12.58 13.08
N ALA A 48 1.53 12.73 14.33
CA ALA A 48 0.39 13.55 14.71
C ALA A 48 0.80 15.01 14.91
N ASP A 49 1.42 15.62 13.90
CA ASP A 49 1.87 17.01 13.89
C ASP A 49 1.04 17.85 12.88
N GLU A 50 1.50 19.08 12.61
CA GLU A 50 0.85 20.02 11.68
C GLU A 50 0.77 19.51 10.23
N ASN A 51 1.61 18.55 9.86
CA ASN A 51 1.61 17.96 8.52
C ASN A 51 0.75 16.69 8.43
N CYS A 52 0.13 16.27 9.53
CA CYS A 52 -0.81 15.16 9.51
C CYS A 52 -2.03 15.53 8.66
N PRO A 53 -2.37 14.72 7.64
CA PRO A 53 -3.46 15.06 6.76
C PRO A 53 -4.81 14.79 7.43
N TYR A 54 -5.88 15.39 6.88
CA TYR A 54 -7.26 15.27 7.40
C TYR A 54 -8.20 14.58 6.40
N PRO A 55 -9.31 13.97 6.86
CA PRO A 55 -10.29 13.34 5.96
C PRO A 55 -10.82 14.31 4.89
N GLY A 56 -10.86 13.86 3.64
CA GLY A 56 -11.26 14.65 2.48
C GLY A 56 -10.12 15.41 1.80
N GLN A 57 -8.99 15.61 2.46
CA GLN A 57 -7.83 16.31 1.89
C GLN A 57 -7.29 15.55 0.67
N GLN A 58 -6.93 16.30 -0.37
CA GLN A 58 -6.19 15.77 -1.51
C GLN A 58 -4.70 15.74 -1.16
N VAL A 59 -4.07 14.60 -1.39
CA VAL A 59 -2.63 14.44 -1.22
C VAL A 59 -2.07 13.79 -2.47
N THR A 60 -0.82 14.09 -2.76
CA THR A 60 -0.02 13.26 -3.66
C THR A 60 0.97 12.48 -2.80
N ALA A 61 1.14 11.20 -3.12
CA ALA A 61 2.01 10.30 -2.38
C ALA A 61 2.99 9.58 -3.31
N ARG A 62 4.22 9.41 -2.85
CA ARG A 62 5.30 8.67 -3.50
C ARG A 62 5.71 7.50 -2.64
N PHE A 63 5.72 6.31 -3.23
CA PHE A 63 6.05 5.06 -2.54
C PHE A 63 6.53 4.00 -3.54
N SER A 64 7.07 2.91 -3.02
CA SER A 64 7.44 1.74 -3.83
C SER A 64 6.68 0.51 -3.34
N VAL A 65 6.31 -0.36 -4.26
CA VAL A 65 5.55 -1.59 -4.01
C VAL A 65 6.41 -2.79 -4.43
N PRO A 66 6.56 -3.82 -3.58
CA PRO A 66 7.15 -5.08 -3.99
C PRO A 66 6.47 -5.65 -5.22
N CYS A 67 7.26 -6.14 -6.18
CA CYS A 67 6.79 -6.83 -7.37
C CYS A 67 7.54 -8.15 -7.52
N PHE A 68 6.77 -9.23 -7.69
CA PHE A 68 7.32 -10.55 -7.99
C PHE A 68 7.14 -10.80 -9.49
N GLY A 69 8.26 -10.96 -10.20
CA GLY A 69 8.25 -11.28 -11.63
C GLY A 69 8.19 -12.79 -11.88
N PRO A 70 7.93 -13.20 -13.14
CA PRO A 70 8.07 -14.60 -13.54
C PRO A 70 9.51 -15.06 -13.24
N GLU A 71 9.65 -16.31 -12.78
CA GLU A 71 10.91 -16.93 -12.31
C GLU A 71 11.42 -16.47 -10.92
N GLY A 72 10.55 -15.89 -10.08
CA GLY A 72 10.92 -15.56 -8.69
C GLY A 72 11.85 -14.34 -8.56
N SER A 73 11.90 -13.50 -9.60
CA SER A 73 12.59 -12.22 -9.54
C SER A 73 11.85 -11.27 -8.58
N PHE A 74 12.60 -10.58 -7.73
CA PHE A 74 12.09 -9.57 -6.82
C PHE A 74 12.49 -8.19 -7.34
N ASP A 75 11.49 -7.34 -7.60
CA ASP A 75 11.67 -5.98 -8.05
C ASP A 75 10.82 -4.99 -7.24
N MET A 76 11.10 -3.71 -7.42
CA MET A 76 10.49 -2.59 -6.70
C MET A 76 9.90 -1.55 -7.64
N ALA A 77 8.58 -1.61 -7.83
CA ALA A 77 7.90 -0.61 -8.65
C ALA A 77 7.61 0.65 -7.85
N SER A 78 8.16 1.78 -8.31
CA SER A 78 7.94 3.09 -7.69
C SER A 78 6.76 3.84 -8.32
N PHE A 79 5.93 4.46 -7.50
CA PHE A 79 4.72 5.15 -7.91
C PHE A 79 4.63 6.54 -7.28
N THR A 80 4.08 7.47 -8.06
CA THR A 80 3.49 8.72 -7.58
C THR A 80 1.99 8.65 -7.85
N ARG A 81 1.17 8.86 -6.81
CA ARG A 81 -0.30 8.83 -6.90
C ARG A 81 -0.93 9.96 -6.11
N SER A 82 -1.77 10.73 -6.79
CA SER A 82 -2.72 11.63 -6.14
C SER A 82 -3.93 10.82 -5.62
N GLY A 83 -4.51 11.27 -4.52
CA GLY A 83 -5.65 10.61 -3.89
C GLY A 83 -6.25 11.44 -2.77
N SER A 84 -7.41 11.01 -2.29
CA SER A 84 -8.12 11.64 -1.18
C SER A 84 -7.96 10.83 0.10
N ILE A 85 -7.78 11.52 1.23
CA ILE A 85 -7.77 10.88 2.54
C ILE A 85 -9.20 10.45 2.89
N CYS A 86 -9.40 9.16 3.07
CA CYS A 86 -10.71 8.60 3.42
C CYS A 86 -10.90 8.47 4.93
N ARG A 87 -9.81 8.25 5.66
CA ARG A 87 -9.86 8.02 7.11
C ARG A 87 -8.54 8.35 7.77
N VAL A 88 -8.63 8.86 9.00
CA VAL A 88 -7.48 9.09 9.88
C VAL A 88 -7.83 8.50 11.24
N ASP A 89 -7.14 7.44 11.63
CA ASP A 89 -7.33 6.74 12.90
C ASP A 89 -6.24 7.17 13.90
N ASN A 90 -6.63 7.36 15.16
CA ASN A 90 -5.68 7.58 16.26
C ASN A 90 -5.02 6.25 16.66
N VAL A 91 -3.72 6.10 16.42
CA VAL A 91 -2.96 4.93 16.86
C VAL A 91 -2.47 5.11 18.29
N ASN A 92 -1.84 6.26 18.56
CA ASN A 92 -1.42 6.68 19.90
C ASN A 92 -1.26 8.21 19.94
N ARG A 93 -0.66 8.76 21.01
CA ARG A 93 -0.47 10.22 21.15
C ARG A 93 0.42 10.85 20.07
N PHE A 94 1.25 10.07 19.37
CA PHE A 94 2.25 10.53 18.41
C PHE A 94 1.99 10.11 16.98
N LEU A 95 1.22 9.05 16.76
CA LEU A 95 1.00 8.47 15.45
C LEU A 95 -0.47 8.48 15.06
N ARG A 96 -0.68 8.72 13.78
CA ARG A 96 -1.95 8.53 13.08
C ARG A 96 -1.80 7.44 12.05
N ARG A 97 -2.89 6.73 11.77
CA ARG A 97 -2.99 5.84 10.63
C ARG A 97 -3.91 6.49 9.61
N VAL A 98 -3.37 6.80 8.45
CA VAL A 98 -4.05 7.49 7.36
C VAL A 98 -4.39 6.47 6.30
N ALA A 99 -5.61 6.49 5.80
CA ALA A 99 -6.05 5.73 4.64
C ALA A 99 -6.29 6.68 3.46
N VAL A 100 -5.61 6.44 2.35
CA VAL A 100 -5.74 7.20 1.10
C VAL A 100 -6.38 6.34 0.02
N GLN A 101 -7.32 6.92 -0.72
CA GLN A 101 -7.90 6.35 -1.93
C GLN A 101 -7.25 7.03 -3.13
N PHE A 102 -6.62 6.25 -4.01
CA PHE A 102 -5.97 6.78 -5.19
C PHE A 102 -7.00 7.26 -6.22
N ALA A 103 -6.71 8.41 -6.86
CA ALA A 103 -7.50 8.93 -7.98
C ALA A 103 -7.36 8.04 -9.22
N LYS A 104 -6.18 7.45 -9.42
CA LYS A 104 -5.90 6.45 -10.46
C LYS A 104 -5.32 5.19 -9.83
N ALA A 105 -5.91 4.05 -10.15
CA ALA A 105 -5.44 2.76 -9.64
C ALA A 105 -3.99 2.45 -10.04
N LEU A 106 -3.33 1.60 -9.27
CA LEU A 106 -2.08 0.95 -9.67
C LEU A 106 -2.32 0.01 -10.86
N PRO A 107 -1.31 -0.23 -11.71
CA PRO A 107 -1.47 -1.08 -12.90
C PRO A 107 -1.58 -2.59 -12.57
N PHE A 108 -1.51 -2.96 -11.30
CA PHE A 108 -1.69 -4.33 -10.82
C PHE A 108 -2.28 -4.31 -9.40
N LYS A 109 -2.65 -5.49 -8.90
CA LYS A 109 -3.16 -5.71 -7.54
C LYS A 109 -2.05 -6.25 -6.61
N PRO A 110 -1.49 -5.43 -5.71
CA PRO A 110 -0.32 -5.84 -4.92
C PRO A 110 -0.55 -7.06 -4.02
N GLY A 111 -1.75 -7.21 -3.45
CA GLY A 111 -2.07 -8.34 -2.58
C GLY A 111 -2.35 -9.66 -3.31
N GLU A 112 -2.44 -9.65 -4.64
CA GLU A 112 -2.79 -10.82 -5.47
C GLU A 112 -1.62 -11.27 -6.38
N GLN A 113 -0.41 -10.78 -6.12
CA GLN A 113 0.79 -11.16 -6.90
C GLN A 113 1.15 -12.66 -6.79
N ALA A 114 0.64 -13.34 -5.76
CA ALA A 114 0.89 -14.75 -5.46
C ALA A 114 0.10 -15.74 -6.34
N ASP A 115 -0.79 -15.29 -7.23
CA ASP A 115 -1.42 -16.20 -8.21
C ASP A 115 -0.43 -16.75 -9.25
N SER A 116 0.83 -16.30 -9.20
CA SER A 116 1.97 -16.87 -9.93
C SER A 116 2.65 -18.04 -9.17
N GLU A 117 2.35 -18.26 -7.88
CA GLU A 117 3.01 -19.27 -7.04
C GLU A 117 2.46 -20.69 -7.18
N SER A 118 1.37 -20.89 -7.95
CA SER A 118 0.94 -22.23 -8.36
C SER A 118 2.04 -22.98 -9.13
N ASP A 119 3.01 -22.28 -9.73
CA ASP A 119 4.18 -22.87 -10.38
C ASP A 119 5.38 -23.07 -9.44
N ALA A 120 5.50 -22.27 -8.38
CA ALA A 120 6.64 -22.32 -7.46
C ALA A 120 6.61 -23.60 -6.59
N GLN A 121 5.41 -24.02 -6.15
CA GLN A 121 5.27 -25.27 -5.38
C GLN A 121 5.31 -26.53 -6.25
N GLN A 122 5.02 -26.45 -7.56
CA GLN A 122 5.21 -27.59 -8.47
C GLN A 122 6.69 -27.83 -8.81
N LYS A 123 7.51 -26.78 -8.97
CA LYS A 123 8.96 -26.94 -9.23
C LYS A 123 9.73 -27.54 -8.03
N LEU A 124 9.32 -27.26 -6.79
CA LEU A 124 9.95 -27.84 -5.58
C LEU A 124 9.69 -29.35 -5.40
N LYS A 125 8.58 -29.87 -5.91
CA LYS A 125 8.30 -31.33 -5.88
C LYS A 125 9.02 -32.11 -6.98
N ALA A 126 9.43 -31.45 -8.07
CA ALA A 126 10.12 -32.10 -9.19
C ALA A 126 11.65 -32.25 -8.98
N VAL A 127 12.22 -31.56 -7.99
CA VAL A 127 13.67 -31.58 -7.69
C VAL A 127 14.03 -32.59 -6.58
N THR A 128 13.03 -33.22 -5.95
CA THR A 128 13.27 -34.33 -5.02
C THR A 128 13.06 -35.66 -5.74
N ILE A 129 14.12 -36.15 -6.41
CA ILE A 129 14.29 -37.55 -6.79
C ILE A 129 15.52 -38.07 -6.08
#